data_AF-A0A1S7SGG5-F1
#
_entry.id   AF-A0A1S7SGG5-F1
#
_cell.length_a   1.000
_cell.length_b   1.000
_cell.length_c   1.000
_cell.angle_alpha   90.00
_cell.angle_beta   90.00
_cell.angle_gamma   90.00
#
_symmetry.space_group_name_H-M   'P 1'
#
loop_
_entity.id
_entity.type
_entity.pdbx_description
1 polymer ?
#
loop_
_entity_poly.entity_id
_entity_poly.type
_entity_poly.pdbx_seq_one_letter_code
_entity_poly.pdbx_strand_id
1 'polypeptide(L)'
;MPRGFITSVARPVSRSTLCDANARRSSEVFAGLFREMVARAGRGLRRSVSEATYLIDATGVRLSGAGCDWARFSHQACGAKVHVVYDADAERPIYAAVTPANVNDITAAKAMPIAAGATYVFDLGYYDFGWWAALDKAGCRIVTRFKSHTKLTVTSQQAVSGDGIVLFDRIGLLPARMAASRRNRFGDPVREITVRTQTGKVLRLLTNDLDAPAQEIADLYKRRWAIELFFRWVKQTLRIPAFPWQQRERRAHPDRRGAHRLSIVAHGAGRPETRPKPTGIRTPGARQSYASPKNRQPHKAATS
;
A
#
# COMPACT_ATOMS: atom_id res chain seq x y z
N MET A 1 32.21 62.74 11.02
CA MET A 1 32.57 61.39 10.53
C MET A 1 31.35 60.48 10.64
N PRO A 2 30.84 59.88 9.55
CA PRO A 2 29.75 58.93 9.66
C PRO A 2 30.29 57.52 9.94
N ARG A 3 29.74 56.86 10.97
CA ARG A 3 29.97 55.44 11.27
C ARG A 3 29.26 54.61 10.21
N GLY A 4 30.02 53.89 9.39
CA GLY A 4 29.49 52.98 8.38
C GLY A 4 28.77 51.79 9.03
N PHE A 5 27.52 51.58 8.64
CA PHE A 5 26.82 50.32 8.85
C PHE A 5 27.48 49.24 7.98
N ILE A 6 28.14 48.26 8.60
CA ILE A 6 28.56 47.05 7.90
C ILE A 6 27.31 46.18 7.72
N THR A 7 26.62 46.36 6.59
CA THR A 7 25.69 45.34 6.10
C THR A 7 26.52 44.11 5.74
N SER A 8 26.55 43.12 6.62
CA SER A 8 27.05 41.78 6.33
C SER A 8 26.22 41.19 5.19
N VAL A 9 26.69 41.38 3.96
CA VAL A 9 26.19 40.65 2.79
C VAL A 9 26.63 39.21 2.99
N ALA A 10 25.69 38.33 3.35
CA ALA A 10 25.96 36.91 3.50
C ALA A 10 26.56 36.40 2.18
N ARG A 11 27.85 36.00 2.22
CA ARG A 11 28.51 35.41 1.05
C ARG A 11 27.75 34.15 0.62
N PRO A 12 27.58 33.89 -0.68
CA PRO A 12 26.98 32.66 -1.16
C PRO A 12 27.75 31.47 -0.58
N VAL A 13 27.06 30.58 0.12
CA VAL A 13 27.67 29.37 0.67
C VAL A 13 28.14 28.52 -0.51
N SER A 14 29.42 28.15 -0.51
CA SER A 14 29.96 27.29 -1.56
C SER A 14 29.27 25.92 -1.55
N ARG A 15 29.08 25.32 -2.73
CA ARG A 15 28.45 24.00 -2.84
C ARG A 15 29.17 22.93 -2.03
N SER A 16 30.51 22.99 -1.97
CA SER A 16 31.31 22.08 -1.16
C SER A 16 31.04 22.27 0.33
N THR A 17 31.00 23.51 0.83
CA THR A 17 30.69 23.79 2.25
C THR A 17 29.32 23.24 2.65
N LEU A 18 28.31 23.37 1.79
CA LEU A 18 26.98 22.81 2.05
C LEU A 18 26.98 21.27 2.02
N CYS A 19 27.66 20.66 1.05
CA CYS A 19 27.82 19.20 0.97
C CYS A 19 28.55 18.64 2.20
N ASP A 20 29.66 19.25 2.62
CA ASP A 20 30.45 18.82 3.78
C ASP A 20 29.67 18.94 5.08
N ALA A 21 28.90 20.02 5.25
CA ALA A 21 28.01 20.19 6.37
C ALA A 21 26.88 19.14 6.36
N ASN A 22 26.31 18.84 5.19
CA ASN A 22 25.25 17.84 5.06
C ASN A 22 25.75 16.42 5.25
N ALA A 23 27.01 16.11 4.91
CA ALA A 23 27.61 14.80 5.15
C ALA A 23 27.69 14.43 6.65
N ARG A 24 27.66 15.43 7.53
CA ARG A 24 27.75 15.26 9.00
C ARG A 24 26.41 15.40 9.72
N ARG A 25 25.34 15.80 9.02
CA ARG A 25 24.02 16.04 9.62
C ARG A 25 23.16 14.78 9.56
N SER A 26 22.48 14.49 10.66
CA SER A 26 21.44 13.45 10.70
C SER A 26 20.30 13.80 9.75
N SER A 27 19.71 12.77 9.12
CA SER A 27 18.50 12.89 8.30
C SER A 27 17.32 13.50 9.09
N GLU A 28 17.34 13.38 10.41
CA GLU A 28 16.33 13.94 11.32
C GLU A 28 16.24 15.47 11.24
N VAL A 29 17.35 16.17 10.97
CA VAL A 29 17.35 17.63 10.78
C VAL A 29 16.48 18.00 9.58
N PHE A 30 16.62 17.26 8.48
CA PHE A 30 15.83 17.49 7.27
C PHE A 30 14.38 17.06 7.44
N ALA A 31 14.12 15.96 8.15
CA ALA A 31 12.77 15.56 8.52
C ALA A 31 12.09 16.63 9.40
N GLY A 32 12.83 17.24 10.34
CA GLY A 32 12.37 18.36 11.16
C GLY A 32 12.05 19.60 10.35
N LEU A 33 12.97 20.01 9.46
CA LEU A 33 12.75 21.13 8.54
C LEU A 33 11.52 20.89 7.65
N PHE A 34 11.38 19.68 7.12
CA PHE A 34 10.20 19.29 6.34
C PHE A 34 8.90 19.44 7.14
N ARG A 35 8.85 18.92 8.37
CA ARG A 35 7.67 19.08 9.26
C ARG A 35 7.32 20.55 9.48
N GLU A 36 8.31 21.40 9.71
CA GLU A 36 8.08 22.85 9.89
C GLU A 36 7.55 23.53 8.62
N MET A 37 8.10 23.18 7.46
CA MET A 37 7.61 23.72 6.17
C MET A 37 6.17 23.30 5.90
N VAL A 38 5.84 22.03 6.13
CA VAL A 38 4.46 21.52 6.02
C VAL A 38 3.54 22.24 6.99
N ALA A 39 3.94 22.41 8.24
CA ALA A 39 3.12 23.08 9.25
C ALA A 39 2.80 24.53 8.87
N ARG A 40 3.75 25.25 8.26
CA ARG A 40 3.54 26.61 7.74
C ARG A 40 2.61 26.63 6.53
N ALA A 41 2.81 25.71 5.58
CA ALA A 41 1.94 25.57 4.41
C ALA A 41 0.50 25.13 4.78
N GLY A 42 0.34 24.44 5.90
CA GLY A 42 -0.95 23.93 6.39
C GLY A 42 -1.88 24.97 7.03
N ARG A 43 -1.38 26.14 7.44
CA ARG A 43 -2.16 27.13 8.22
C ARG A 43 -3.39 27.70 7.49
N GLY A 44 -3.43 27.63 6.17
CA GLY A 44 -4.55 28.13 5.35
C GLY A 44 -5.67 27.12 5.06
N LEU A 45 -5.57 25.88 5.55
CA LEU A 45 -6.49 24.79 5.16
C LEU A 45 -6.91 23.96 6.40
N ARG A 46 -7.62 24.59 7.34
CA ARG A 46 -8.25 23.85 8.46
C ARG A 46 -9.49 23.12 7.94
N ARG A 47 -9.31 21.87 7.51
CA ARG A 47 -10.40 20.89 7.43
C ARG A 47 -10.59 20.21 8.78
N SER A 48 -11.77 19.63 9.03
CA SER A 48 -11.97 18.76 10.17
C SER A 48 -11.08 17.51 9.99
N VAL A 49 -10.33 17.14 11.02
CA VAL A 49 -9.40 15.98 10.96
C VAL A 49 -10.17 14.68 10.69
N SER A 50 -11.45 14.62 11.09
CA SER A 50 -12.38 13.52 10.82
C SER A 50 -12.64 13.26 9.34
N GLU A 51 -12.43 14.24 8.47
CA GLU A 51 -12.61 14.08 7.02
C GLU A 51 -11.31 13.76 6.27
N ALA A 52 -10.15 13.80 6.95
CA ALA A 52 -8.87 13.68 6.28
C ALA A 52 -8.53 12.22 5.94
N THR A 53 -8.15 11.98 4.68
CA THR A 53 -7.63 10.69 4.20
C THR A 53 -6.10 10.70 4.11
N TYR A 54 -5.45 9.95 5.00
CA TYR A 54 -4.01 9.80 5.09
C TYR A 54 -3.53 8.50 4.46
N LEU A 55 -2.80 8.63 3.36
CA LEU A 55 -2.13 7.53 2.68
C LEU A 55 -0.75 7.35 3.29
N ILE A 56 -0.38 6.12 3.64
CA ILE A 56 0.96 5.81 4.15
C ILE A 56 1.63 4.82 3.21
N ASP A 57 2.82 5.19 2.76
CA ASP A 57 3.68 4.32 1.97
C ASP A 57 5.15 4.72 2.14
N ALA A 58 6.04 3.82 1.79
CA ALA A 58 7.48 4.01 1.89
C ALA A 58 8.13 3.85 0.52
N THR A 59 9.16 4.66 0.26
CA THR A 59 9.91 4.56 -0.99
C THR A 59 11.41 4.45 -0.77
N GLY A 60 12.02 3.45 -1.39
CA GLY A 60 13.46 3.21 -1.36
C GLY A 60 14.23 4.16 -2.27
N VAL A 61 15.37 4.63 -1.79
CA VAL A 61 16.34 5.46 -2.49
C VAL A 61 17.70 4.78 -2.43
N ARG A 62 18.32 4.57 -3.60
CA ARG A 62 19.68 4.03 -3.67
C ARG A 62 20.66 5.12 -3.30
N LEU A 63 21.53 4.81 -2.35
CA LEU A 63 22.61 5.68 -1.96
C LEU A 63 23.91 5.12 -2.53
N SER A 64 24.74 6.01 -3.07
CA SER A 64 26.08 5.69 -3.58
C SER A 64 27.04 6.81 -3.20
N GLY A 65 28.26 6.46 -2.79
CA GLY A 65 29.31 7.42 -2.43
C GLY A 65 29.55 7.55 -0.92
N ALA A 66 30.38 8.54 -0.57
CA ALA A 66 30.75 8.84 0.82
C ALA A 66 29.53 9.31 1.64
N GLY A 67 29.44 8.91 2.91
CA GLY A 67 28.35 9.29 3.82
C GLY A 67 27.14 8.36 3.81
N CYS A 68 27.26 7.18 3.20
CA CYS A 68 26.18 6.20 3.10
C CYS A 68 26.18 5.18 4.27
N ASP A 69 27.16 5.25 5.17
CA ASP A 69 27.37 4.21 6.19
C ASP A 69 26.22 4.06 7.19
N TRP A 70 25.52 5.15 7.52
CA TRP A 70 24.34 5.14 8.39
C TRP A 70 23.16 4.33 7.82
N ALA A 71 23.14 4.10 6.51
CA ALA A 71 22.08 3.40 5.77
C ALA A 71 22.59 2.14 5.05
N ARG A 72 23.78 1.66 5.43
CA ARG A 72 24.39 0.45 4.89
C ARG A 72 23.78 -0.78 5.56
N PHE A 73 23.33 -1.73 4.76
CA PHE A 73 22.75 -2.99 5.24
C PHE A 73 23.42 -4.23 4.62
N SER A 74 24.36 -4.04 3.69
CA SER A 74 25.32 -5.06 3.29
C SER A 74 26.62 -4.43 2.81
N HIS A 75 27.64 -5.26 2.58
CA HIS A 75 28.94 -4.81 2.07
C HIS A 75 28.85 -4.13 0.68
N GLN A 76 27.84 -4.49 -0.12
CA GLN A 76 27.64 -4.00 -1.49
C GLN A 76 26.41 -3.09 -1.66
N ALA A 77 25.55 -2.96 -0.63
CA ALA A 77 24.30 -2.22 -0.75
C ALA A 77 24.12 -1.20 0.39
N CYS A 78 23.92 0.05 -0.03
CA CYS A 78 23.48 1.13 0.82
C CYS A 78 22.17 1.72 0.27
N GLY A 79 21.21 1.94 1.17
CA GLY A 79 19.91 2.43 0.80
C GLY A 79 19.13 2.98 1.97
N ALA A 80 18.36 4.02 1.69
CA ALA A 80 17.39 4.55 2.64
C ALA A 80 15.97 4.28 2.14
N LYS A 81 15.03 4.27 3.08
CA LYS A 81 13.59 4.36 2.81
C LYS A 81 13.09 5.71 3.32
N VAL A 82 12.27 6.37 2.51
CA VAL A 82 11.52 7.54 2.91
C VAL A 82 10.07 7.10 3.14
N HIS A 83 9.63 7.13 4.39
CA HIS A 83 8.27 6.86 4.82
C HIS A 83 7.49 8.16 4.78
N VAL A 84 6.37 8.20 4.09
CA VAL A 84 5.56 9.41 3.93
C VAL A 84 4.13 9.15 4.35
N VAL A 85 3.56 10.10 5.09
CA VAL A 85 2.11 10.24 5.23
C VAL A 85 1.68 11.35 4.29
N TYR A 86 0.76 11.03 3.39
CA TYR A 86 0.26 11.93 2.36
C TYR A 86 -1.22 12.19 2.60
N ASP A 87 -1.59 13.45 2.74
CA ASP A 87 -2.97 13.90 2.78
C ASP A 87 -3.52 13.91 1.34
N ALA A 88 -4.39 12.95 1.04
CA ALA A 88 -4.95 12.77 -0.29
C ALA A 88 -5.86 13.93 -0.67
N ASP A 89 -6.58 14.51 0.29
CA ASP A 89 -7.58 15.56 0.04
C ASP A 89 -6.94 16.94 -0.11
N ALA A 90 -5.75 17.14 0.48
CA ALA A 90 -4.93 18.35 0.32
C ALA A 90 -3.76 18.16 -0.68
N GLU A 91 -3.66 16.99 -1.30
CA GLU A 91 -2.62 16.60 -2.26
C GLU A 91 -1.19 16.96 -1.81
N ARG A 92 -0.86 16.67 -0.55
CA ARG A 92 0.46 17.03 0.01
C ARG A 92 0.99 16.04 1.03
N PRO A 93 2.32 15.86 1.13
CA PRO A 93 2.91 15.11 2.22
C PRO A 93 2.80 15.91 3.53
N ILE A 94 2.37 15.26 4.60
CA ILE A 94 2.22 15.89 5.92
C ILE A 94 3.22 15.37 6.96
N TYR A 95 3.84 14.23 6.70
CA TYR A 95 4.90 13.67 7.51
C TYR A 95 5.89 12.93 6.63
N ALA A 96 7.17 13.02 6.97
CA ALA A 96 8.22 12.23 6.35
C ALA A 96 9.24 11.78 7.40
N ALA A 97 9.69 10.53 7.28
CA ALA A 97 10.79 9.98 8.05
C ALA A 97 11.73 9.20 7.13
N VAL A 98 13.03 9.23 7.42
CA VAL A 98 14.03 8.51 6.63
C VAL A 98 14.70 7.48 7.51
N THR A 99 14.69 6.22 7.08
CA THR A 99 15.34 5.11 7.78
C THR A 99 16.30 4.36 6.86
N PRO A 100 17.21 3.54 7.39
CA PRO A 100 17.90 2.52 6.60
C PRO A 100 16.90 1.60 5.87
N ALA A 101 17.28 1.08 4.71
CA ALA A 101 16.36 0.32 3.85
C ALA A 101 15.93 -1.05 4.41
N ASN A 102 16.67 -1.62 5.35
CA ASN A 102 16.33 -2.87 6.03
C ASN A 102 15.33 -2.70 7.18
N VAL A 103 15.03 -1.45 7.58
CA VAL A 103 13.99 -1.18 8.58
C VAL A 103 12.62 -1.50 7.98
N ASN A 104 11.80 -2.21 8.77
CA ASN A 104 10.43 -2.55 8.39
C ASN A 104 9.54 -1.30 8.46
N ASP A 105 8.62 -1.16 7.51
CA ASP A 105 7.81 0.05 7.35
C ASP A 105 6.91 0.29 8.58
N ILE A 106 6.43 -0.79 9.20
CA ILE A 106 5.71 -0.71 10.47
C ILE A 106 6.51 -0.06 11.61
N THR A 107 7.83 -0.21 11.63
CA THR A 107 8.67 0.41 12.68
C THR A 107 8.61 1.93 12.57
N ALA A 108 8.67 2.46 11.35
CA ALA A 108 8.54 3.90 11.11
C ALA A 108 7.11 4.40 11.40
N ALA A 109 6.08 3.63 11.02
CA ALA A 109 4.69 3.98 11.29
C ALA A 109 4.36 4.02 12.79
N LYS A 110 4.94 3.14 13.61
CA LYS A 110 4.75 3.19 15.08
C LYS A 110 5.33 4.43 15.75
N ALA A 111 6.31 5.09 15.12
CA ALA A 111 6.87 6.34 15.60
C ALA A 111 6.11 7.58 15.10
N MET A 112 5.18 7.42 14.16
CA MET A 112 4.41 8.54 13.62
C MET A 112 3.31 8.97 14.60
N PRO A 113 3.01 10.27 14.73
CA PRO A 113 1.83 10.73 15.46
C PRO A 113 0.54 10.23 14.80
N ILE A 114 -0.39 9.70 15.60
CA ILE A 114 -1.72 9.31 15.15
C ILE A 114 -2.64 10.53 15.26
N ALA A 115 -3.30 10.89 14.15
CA ALA A 115 -4.33 11.90 14.12
C ALA A 115 -5.69 11.23 14.40
N ALA A 116 -6.22 11.45 15.59
CA ALA A 116 -7.49 10.87 16.03
C ALA A 116 -8.63 11.21 15.05
N GLY A 117 -9.48 10.23 14.76
CA GLY A 117 -10.62 10.38 13.85
C GLY A 117 -10.30 10.36 12.35
N ALA A 118 -9.03 10.41 11.94
CA ALA A 118 -8.67 10.41 10.52
C ALA A 118 -8.84 9.02 9.86
N THR A 119 -8.94 9.00 8.53
CA THR A 119 -8.92 7.76 7.74
C THR A 119 -7.50 7.44 7.29
N TYR A 120 -7.00 6.24 7.63
CA TYR A 120 -5.68 5.76 7.24
C TYR A 120 -5.76 4.65 6.19
N VAL A 121 -5.08 4.86 5.07
CA VAL A 121 -4.99 3.90 3.97
C VAL A 121 -3.54 3.46 3.78
N PHE A 122 -3.25 2.16 3.88
CA PHE A 122 -1.88 1.66 3.82
C PHE A 122 -1.79 0.20 3.33
N ASP A 123 -0.59 -0.20 2.89
CA ASP A 123 -0.31 -1.52 2.34
C ASP A 123 0.14 -2.58 3.36
N LEU A 124 0.39 -3.80 2.85
CA LEU A 124 0.82 -4.97 3.63
C LEU A 124 2.13 -4.79 4.42
N GLY A 125 2.96 -3.79 4.08
CA GLY A 125 4.16 -3.45 4.86
C GLY A 125 3.83 -2.98 6.28
N TYR A 126 2.60 -2.52 6.51
CA TYR A 126 2.09 -2.01 7.79
C TYR A 126 1.16 -3.01 8.49
N TYR A 127 1.32 -4.31 8.20
CA TYR A 127 0.48 -5.38 8.72
C TYR A 127 0.85 -5.75 10.16
N ASP A 128 0.29 -5.04 11.14
CA ASP A 128 0.53 -5.24 12.58
C ASP A 128 -0.74 -4.94 13.37
N PHE A 129 -1.30 -5.97 14.00
CA PHE A 129 -2.57 -5.86 14.73
C PHE A 129 -2.46 -4.97 15.97
N GLY A 130 -1.27 -4.84 16.57
CA GLY A 130 -1.08 -3.94 17.71
C GLY A 130 -1.16 -2.48 17.32
N TRP A 131 -0.61 -2.12 16.16
CA TRP A 131 -0.72 -0.78 15.60
C TRP A 131 -2.12 -0.48 15.07
N TRP A 132 -2.77 -1.45 14.44
CA TRP A 132 -4.19 -1.30 14.05
C TRP A 132 -5.07 -1.04 15.26
N ALA A 133 -4.84 -1.74 16.38
CA ALA A 133 -5.61 -1.53 17.61
C ALA A 133 -5.37 -0.13 18.21
N ALA A 134 -4.17 0.43 18.03
CA ALA A 134 -3.88 1.80 18.45
C ALA A 134 -4.59 2.85 17.57
N LEU A 135 -4.67 2.63 16.25
CA LEU A 135 -5.44 3.45 15.33
C LEU A 135 -6.94 3.40 15.65
N ASP A 136 -7.48 2.18 15.81
CA ASP A 136 -8.88 1.95 16.12
C ASP A 136 -9.28 2.61 17.45
N LYS A 137 -8.46 2.44 18.50
CA LYS A 137 -8.65 3.12 19.79
C LYS A 137 -8.63 4.65 19.70
N ALA A 138 -7.92 5.21 18.72
CA ALA A 138 -7.91 6.64 18.43
C ALA A 138 -9.11 7.10 17.58
N GLY A 139 -10.08 6.22 17.31
CA GLY A 139 -11.25 6.47 16.47
C GLY A 139 -10.90 6.59 14.99
N CYS A 140 -9.73 6.12 14.57
CA CYS A 140 -9.32 6.20 13.18
C CYS A 140 -10.01 5.11 12.34
N ARG A 141 -10.44 5.49 11.13
CA ARG A 141 -10.86 4.52 10.11
C ARG A 141 -9.63 3.91 9.46
N ILE A 142 -9.58 2.60 9.31
CA ILE A 142 -8.46 1.85 8.74
C ILE A 142 -8.90 1.21 7.43
N VAL A 143 -8.14 1.39 6.35
CA VAL A 143 -8.35 0.65 5.10
C VAL A 143 -7.02 0.09 4.63
N THR A 144 -6.91 -1.24 4.59
CA THR A 144 -5.66 -1.90 4.21
C THR A 144 -5.90 -3.16 3.41
N ARG A 145 -4.82 -3.74 2.87
CA ARG A 145 -4.86 -5.07 2.29
C ARG A 145 -4.92 -6.14 3.36
N PHE A 146 -5.71 -7.16 3.09
CA PHE A 146 -5.77 -8.36 3.89
C PHE A 146 -4.91 -9.47 3.28
N LYS A 147 -4.06 -10.11 4.10
CA LYS A 147 -3.18 -11.19 3.66
C LYS A 147 -4.00 -12.42 3.31
N SER A 148 -3.68 -13.06 2.19
CA SER A 148 -4.42 -14.22 1.66
C SER A 148 -4.53 -15.39 2.63
N HIS A 149 -3.53 -15.58 3.50
CA HIS A 149 -3.47 -16.66 4.47
C HIS A 149 -4.01 -16.27 5.86
N THR A 150 -4.29 -15.00 6.11
CA THR A 150 -4.95 -14.61 7.36
C THR A 150 -6.41 -15.03 7.28
N LYS A 151 -6.80 -15.88 8.24
CA LYS A 151 -8.17 -16.35 8.40
C LYS A 151 -8.99 -15.29 9.12
N LEU A 152 -10.23 -15.11 8.67
CA LEU A 152 -11.26 -14.36 9.37
C LEU A 152 -12.31 -15.36 9.86
N THR A 153 -12.61 -15.35 11.16
CA THR A 153 -13.76 -16.10 11.68
C THR A 153 -15.00 -15.27 11.36
N VAL A 154 -15.69 -15.62 10.28
CA VAL A 154 -16.85 -14.88 9.78
C VAL A 154 -18.00 -15.00 10.78
N THR A 155 -18.58 -13.85 11.12
CA THR A 155 -19.74 -13.72 12.03
C THR A 155 -20.98 -13.23 11.30
N SER A 156 -20.80 -12.44 10.24
CA SER A 156 -21.87 -11.95 9.39
C SER A 156 -21.38 -11.82 7.94
N GLN A 157 -22.27 -11.97 6.98
CA GLN A 157 -22.01 -11.74 5.56
C GLN A 157 -23.04 -10.75 5.03
N GLN A 158 -22.55 -9.68 4.42
CA GLN A 158 -23.38 -8.62 3.85
C GLN A 158 -23.77 -8.96 2.40
N ALA A 159 -24.90 -8.41 1.96
CA ALA A 159 -25.29 -8.50 0.56
C ALA A 159 -24.33 -7.67 -0.31
N VAL A 160 -23.93 -8.23 -1.46
CA VAL A 160 -23.09 -7.55 -2.43
C VAL A 160 -23.91 -7.17 -3.66
N SER A 161 -23.56 -6.07 -4.31
CA SER A 161 -24.15 -5.67 -5.58
C SER A 161 -23.83 -6.70 -6.66
N GLY A 162 -24.78 -6.92 -7.58
CA GLY A 162 -24.60 -7.84 -8.72
C GLY A 162 -23.70 -7.31 -9.85
N ASP A 163 -23.00 -6.18 -9.64
CA ASP A 163 -22.15 -5.52 -10.63
C ASP A 163 -20.84 -6.28 -10.93
N GLY A 164 -20.49 -7.26 -10.10
CA GLY A 164 -19.29 -8.09 -10.26
C GLY A 164 -17.97 -7.42 -9.85
N ILE A 165 -18.02 -6.23 -9.25
CA ILE A 165 -16.87 -5.50 -8.69
C ILE A 165 -16.60 -5.99 -7.27
N VAL A 166 -17.61 -5.95 -6.40
CA VAL A 166 -17.53 -6.48 -5.03
C VAL A 166 -17.92 -7.96 -5.06
N LEU A 167 -16.96 -8.83 -4.74
CA LEU A 167 -17.15 -10.29 -4.77
C LEU A 167 -17.64 -10.84 -3.44
N PHE A 168 -17.13 -10.29 -2.34
CA PHE A 168 -17.52 -10.68 -0.98
C PHE A 168 -17.46 -9.50 -0.05
N ASP A 169 -18.36 -9.49 0.91
CA ASP A 169 -18.41 -8.53 2.01
C ASP A 169 -18.80 -9.25 3.29
N ARG A 170 -17.87 -9.32 4.25
CA ARG A 170 -17.98 -10.18 5.44
C ARG A 170 -17.46 -9.47 6.66
N ILE A 171 -18.15 -9.61 7.78
CA ILE A 171 -17.71 -9.12 9.09
C ILE A 171 -17.31 -10.31 9.95
N GLY A 172 -16.20 -10.19 10.66
CA GLY A 172 -15.71 -11.28 11.50
C GLY A 172 -14.60 -10.86 12.44
N LEU A 173 -14.07 -11.85 13.15
CA LEU A 173 -13.00 -11.66 14.13
C LEU A 173 -11.67 -12.15 13.58
N LEU A 174 -10.62 -11.38 13.85
CA LEU A 174 -9.25 -11.79 13.57
C LEU A 174 -8.83 -12.95 14.49
N PRO A 175 -7.80 -13.75 14.12
CA PRO A 175 -7.35 -14.85 14.95
C PRO A 175 -6.96 -14.37 16.36
N ALA A 176 -7.48 -15.03 17.40
CA ALA A 176 -7.22 -14.66 18.79
C ALA A 176 -5.74 -14.84 19.20
N ARG A 177 -5.01 -15.72 18.50
CA ARG A 177 -3.61 -16.04 18.73
C ARG A 177 -2.79 -15.84 17.47
N MET A 178 -1.62 -15.21 17.61
CA MET A 178 -0.66 -15.04 16.53
C MET A 178 0.55 -15.95 16.73
N ALA A 179 1.28 -16.28 15.66
CA ALA A 179 2.50 -17.07 15.76
C ALA A 179 3.55 -16.40 16.68
N ALA A 180 3.66 -15.06 16.63
CA ALA A 180 4.62 -14.28 17.41
C ALA A 180 4.09 -13.80 18.78
N SER A 181 2.79 -13.96 19.07
CA SER A 181 2.19 -13.49 20.33
C SER A 181 1.02 -14.38 20.75
N ARG A 182 0.97 -14.76 22.03
CA ARG A 182 -0.14 -15.57 22.57
C ARG A 182 -1.50 -14.86 22.53
N ARG A 183 -1.53 -13.54 22.31
CA ARG A 183 -2.75 -12.74 22.22
C ARG A 183 -2.68 -11.77 21.03
N ASN A 184 -3.76 -11.70 20.27
CA ASN A 184 -4.02 -10.62 19.34
C ASN A 184 -4.52 -9.39 20.11
N ARG A 185 -3.98 -8.21 19.79
CA ARG A 185 -4.34 -6.94 20.44
C ARG A 185 -5.54 -6.26 19.77
N PHE A 186 -5.89 -6.66 18.55
CA PHE A 186 -7.10 -6.21 17.85
C PHE A 186 -8.20 -7.24 18.09
N GLY A 187 -9.03 -6.99 19.10
CA GLY A 187 -10.10 -7.90 19.52
C GLY A 187 -11.44 -7.63 18.86
N ASP A 188 -11.65 -6.42 18.35
CA ASP A 188 -12.92 -5.98 17.80
C ASP A 188 -13.20 -6.55 16.41
N PRO A 189 -14.48 -6.62 15.99
CA PRO A 189 -14.85 -7.06 14.66
C PRO A 189 -14.20 -6.20 13.58
N VAL A 190 -13.77 -6.86 12.52
CA VAL A 190 -13.29 -6.22 11.28
C VAL A 190 -14.12 -6.70 10.12
N ARG A 191 -14.12 -5.91 9.05
CA ARG A 191 -14.79 -6.24 7.79
C ARG A 191 -13.76 -6.56 6.72
N GLU A 192 -13.97 -7.71 6.07
CA GLU A 192 -13.25 -8.13 4.89
C GLU A 192 -14.10 -7.86 3.64
N ILE A 193 -13.53 -7.12 2.70
CA ILE A 193 -14.15 -6.86 1.40
C ILE A 193 -13.24 -7.41 0.33
N THR A 194 -13.76 -8.31 -0.51
CA THR A 194 -13.04 -8.82 -1.68
C THR A 194 -13.53 -8.11 -2.92
N VAL A 195 -12.63 -7.46 -3.64
CA VAL A 195 -12.94 -6.70 -4.86
C VAL A 195 -12.16 -7.21 -6.06
N ARG A 196 -12.75 -7.12 -7.25
CA ARG A 196 -12.08 -7.31 -8.52
C ARG A 196 -11.68 -5.94 -9.08
N THR A 197 -10.40 -5.76 -9.38
CA THR A 197 -9.91 -4.55 -10.05
C THR A 197 -10.31 -4.55 -11.53
N GLN A 198 -10.21 -3.39 -12.19
CA GLN A 198 -10.41 -3.27 -13.64
C GLN A 198 -9.47 -4.18 -14.45
N THR A 199 -8.29 -4.51 -13.90
CA THR A 199 -7.32 -5.43 -14.51
C THR A 199 -7.66 -6.92 -14.27
N GLY A 200 -8.79 -7.22 -13.62
CA GLY A 200 -9.23 -8.58 -13.27
C GLY A 200 -8.56 -9.17 -12.02
N LYS A 201 -7.64 -8.44 -11.38
CA LYS A 201 -6.98 -8.89 -10.15
C LYS A 201 -7.95 -8.85 -8.97
N VAL A 202 -7.97 -9.92 -8.19
CA VAL A 202 -8.77 -9.98 -6.95
C VAL A 202 -7.94 -9.48 -5.78
N LEU A 203 -8.48 -8.52 -5.03
CA LEU A 203 -7.89 -7.96 -3.83
C LEU A 203 -8.78 -8.25 -2.64
N ARG A 204 -8.17 -8.70 -1.53
CA ARG A 204 -8.82 -8.76 -0.21
C ARG A 204 -8.42 -7.50 0.56
N LEU A 205 -9.41 -6.74 0.99
CA LEU A 205 -9.28 -5.53 1.79
C LEU A 205 -9.81 -5.79 3.20
N LEU A 206 -9.24 -5.09 4.17
CA LEU A 206 -9.69 -5.08 5.57
C LEU A 206 -9.98 -3.64 5.98
N THR A 207 -11.07 -3.47 6.71
CA THR A 207 -11.46 -2.22 7.36
C THR A 207 -12.05 -2.47 8.75
N ASN A 208 -11.93 -1.51 9.66
CA ASN A 208 -12.70 -1.47 10.92
C ASN A 208 -14.05 -0.74 10.77
N ASP A 209 -14.33 -0.18 9.58
CA ASP A 209 -15.64 0.38 9.25
C ASP A 209 -16.62 -0.73 8.83
N LEU A 210 -17.62 -0.97 9.68
CA LEU A 210 -18.59 -2.05 9.50
C LEU A 210 -19.81 -1.63 8.67
N ASP A 211 -19.99 -0.34 8.43
CA ASP A 211 -21.26 0.25 8.00
C ASP A 211 -21.18 0.86 6.59
N ALA A 212 -20.04 1.46 6.22
CA ALA A 212 -19.88 2.16 4.94
C ALA A 212 -20.15 1.24 3.74
N PRO A 213 -20.59 1.76 2.58
CA PRO A 213 -20.73 0.94 1.38
C PRO A 213 -19.40 0.25 1.02
N ALA A 214 -19.45 -1.03 0.63
CA ALA A 214 -18.24 -1.78 0.27
C ALA A 214 -17.46 -1.11 -0.88
N GLN A 215 -18.17 -0.45 -1.78
CA GLN A 215 -17.61 0.33 -2.87
C GLN A 215 -16.82 1.55 -2.36
N GLU A 216 -17.28 2.24 -1.31
CA GLU A 216 -16.55 3.36 -0.69
C GLU A 216 -15.21 2.90 -0.14
N ILE A 217 -15.17 1.77 0.56
CA ILE A 217 -13.92 1.19 1.08
C ILE A 217 -12.96 0.82 -0.06
N ALA A 218 -13.49 0.25 -1.14
CA ALA A 218 -12.71 -0.07 -2.32
C ALA A 218 -12.10 1.18 -2.96
N ASP A 219 -12.88 2.27 -3.06
CA ASP A 219 -12.45 3.53 -3.65
C ASP A 219 -11.45 4.28 -2.76
N LEU A 220 -11.62 4.24 -1.44
CA LEU A 220 -10.61 4.72 -0.48
C LEU A 220 -9.27 4.00 -0.69
N TYR A 221 -9.28 2.67 -0.83
CA TYR A 221 -8.04 1.93 -1.09
C TYR A 221 -7.43 2.27 -2.46
N LYS A 222 -8.25 2.55 -3.50
CA LYS A 222 -7.74 3.01 -4.80
C LYS A 222 -7.01 4.36 -4.70
N ARG A 223 -7.45 5.27 -3.82
CA ARG A 223 -6.78 6.58 -3.61
C ARG A 223 -5.33 6.45 -3.19
N ARG A 224 -4.91 5.29 -2.64
CA ARG A 224 -3.49 4.97 -2.38
C ARG A 224 -2.58 5.25 -3.58
N TRP A 225 -3.07 5.18 -4.82
CA TRP A 225 -2.30 5.54 -6.01
C TRP A 225 -1.72 6.96 -5.99
N ALA A 226 -2.36 7.90 -5.30
CA ALA A 226 -1.86 9.28 -5.20
C ALA A 226 -0.46 9.35 -4.58
N ILE A 227 -0.18 8.55 -3.53
CA ILE A 227 1.17 8.55 -2.91
C ILE A 227 2.22 7.92 -3.83
N GLU A 228 1.84 6.91 -4.63
CA GLU A 228 2.75 6.32 -5.62
C GLU A 228 3.10 7.31 -6.75
N LEU A 229 2.12 8.12 -7.17
CA LEU A 229 2.33 9.19 -8.13
C LEU A 229 3.21 10.29 -7.54
N PHE A 230 2.98 10.67 -6.28
CA PHE A 230 3.86 11.59 -5.56
C PHE A 230 5.31 11.08 -5.52
N PHE A 231 5.53 9.81 -5.16
CA PHE A 231 6.89 9.24 -5.19
C PHE A 231 7.51 9.20 -6.58
N ARG A 232 6.70 8.93 -7.62
CA ARG A 232 7.16 8.98 -9.00
C ARG A 232 7.64 10.38 -9.36
N TRP A 233 6.85 11.39 -9.02
CA TRP A 233 7.19 12.80 -9.23
C TRP A 233 8.47 13.18 -8.47
N VAL A 234 8.57 12.88 -7.18
CA VAL A 234 9.76 13.18 -6.36
C VAL A 234 11.03 12.59 -6.99
N LYS A 235 11.00 11.31 -7.38
CA LYS A 235 12.17 10.64 -7.96
C LYS A 235 12.55 11.19 -9.32
N GLN A 236 11.58 11.54 -10.15
CA GLN A 236 11.83 12.17 -11.45
C GLN A 236 12.45 13.56 -11.29
N THR A 237 11.88 14.39 -10.42
CA THR A 237 12.34 15.76 -10.17
C THR A 237 13.75 15.77 -9.58
N LEU A 238 14.04 14.87 -8.64
CA LEU A 238 15.35 14.80 -7.98
C LEU A 238 16.37 13.95 -8.75
N ARG A 239 15.99 13.37 -9.90
CA ARG A 239 16.83 12.42 -10.69
C ARG A 239 17.40 11.27 -9.85
N ILE A 240 16.63 10.81 -8.86
CA ILE A 240 17.08 9.78 -7.91
C ILE A 240 16.83 8.39 -8.51
N PRO A 241 17.86 7.54 -8.62
CA PRO A 241 17.66 6.15 -9.05
C PRO A 241 16.85 5.36 -8.01
N ALA A 242 15.78 4.73 -8.46
CA ALA A 242 14.95 3.87 -7.63
C ALA A 242 15.66 2.54 -7.30
N PHE A 243 15.33 1.94 -6.15
CA PHE A 243 15.86 0.62 -5.79
C PHE A 243 15.26 -0.49 -6.67
N PRO A 244 16.05 -1.49 -7.13
CA PRO A 244 15.57 -2.54 -8.05
C PRO A 244 14.39 -3.38 -7.54
N TRP A 245 14.32 -3.67 -6.23
CA TRP A 245 13.25 -4.50 -5.65
C TRP A 245 11.87 -3.84 -5.72
N GLN A 246 11.81 -2.50 -5.77
CA GLN A 246 10.55 -1.76 -5.95
C GLN A 246 9.92 -1.96 -7.33
N GLN A 247 10.66 -2.46 -8.32
CA GLN A 247 10.11 -2.68 -9.67
C GLN A 247 9.35 -4.02 -9.79
N ARG A 248 9.56 -4.96 -8.87
CA ARG A 248 8.85 -6.26 -8.87
C ARG A 248 7.38 -6.11 -8.46
N GLU A 249 7.04 -5.17 -7.58
CA GLU A 249 5.64 -4.84 -7.23
C GLU A 249 4.92 -4.07 -8.36
N ARG A 250 5.65 -3.27 -9.15
CA ARG A 250 5.11 -2.51 -10.29
C ARG A 250 4.62 -3.39 -11.46
N ARG A 251 5.18 -4.59 -11.66
CA ARG A 251 4.73 -5.50 -12.74
C ARG A 251 3.37 -6.13 -12.48
N ALA A 252 2.81 -6.00 -11.28
CA ALA A 252 1.45 -6.43 -10.97
C ALA A 252 0.37 -5.36 -11.27
N HIS A 253 0.75 -4.24 -11.89
CA HIS A 253 -0.21 -3.21 -12.31
C HIS A 253 0.26 -2.44 -13.56
N PRO A 254 -0.25 -2.79 -14.75
CA PRO A 254 -0.12 -1.95 -15.92
C PRO A 254 -1.34 -1.03 -15.99
N ASP A 255 -1.15 0.27 -15.77
CA ASP A 255 -2.01 1.26 -16.40
C ASP A 255 -1.17 2.38 -17.02
N ARG A 256 -0.90 2.19 -18.31
CA ARG A 256 -0.65 3.21 -19.31
C ARG A 256 -0.92 2.58 -20.68
N ARG A 257 -2.11 2.77 -21.23
CA ARG A 257 -2.34 3.01 -22.66
C ARG A 257 -3.79 3.44 -22.89
N GLY A 258 -3.99 4.75 -22.88
CA GLY A 258 -5.22 5.43 -23.24
C GLY A 258 -4.91 6.89 -23.53
N ALA A 259 -4.12 7.14 -24.58
CA ALA A 259 -3.97 8.47 -25.16
C ALA A 259 -3.84 8.31 -26.68
N HIS A 260 -4.84 8.82 -27.37
CA HIS A 260 -5.01 8.83 -28.80
C HIS A 260 -3.79 9.41 -29.52
N ARG A 261 -3.38 8.76 -30.61
CA ARG A 261 -2.83 9.48 -31.77
C ARG A 261 -3.45 8.90 -33.03
N LEU A 262 -4.44 9.62 -33.54
CA LEU A 262 -4.88 9.57 -34.92
C LEU A 262 -3.74 10.07 -35.81
N SER A 263 -3.39 9.27 -36.82
CA SER A 263 -3.02 9.77 -38.15
C SER A 263 -3.11 8.63 -39.18
N ILE A 264 -3.94 8.90 -40.18
CA ILE A 264 -4.24 8.20 -41.45
C ILE A 264 -2.94 8.12 -42.31
N VAL A 265 -2.69 7.10 -43.13
CA VAL A 265 -2.98 6.97 -44.59
C VAL A 265 -2.73 5.51 -45.06
N ALA A 266 -3.42 5.14 -46.14
CA ALA A 266 -3.81 3.83 -46.64
C ALA A 266 -2.88 3.14 -47.67
N HIS A 267 -3.39 2.00 -48.17
CA HIS A 267 -3.04 1.16 -49.35
C HIS A 267 -2.21 -0.09 -49.02
N GLY A 268 -2.54 -1.31 -49.43
CA GLY A 268 -3.64 -1.82 -50.25
C GLY A 268 -3.37 -3.31 -50.59
N ALA A 269 -4.45 -4.01 -50.97
CA ALA A 269 -4.50 -5.25 -51.78
C ALA A 269 -4.00 -6.59 -51.19
N GLY A 270 -4.85 -7.62 -51.35
CA GLY A 270 -4.40 -9.02 -51.51
C GLY A 270 -4.99 -10.06 -50.56
N ARG A 271 -6.27 -10.43 -50.73
CA ARG A 271 -6.77 -11.82 -50.57
C ARG A 271 -6.86 -12.42 -52.00
N PRO A 272 -6.95 -13.76 -52.22
CA PRO A 272 -7.80 -14.67 -51.45
C PRO A 272 -7.35 -16.15 -51.32
N GLU A 273 -8.22 -16.91 -50.64
CA GLU A 273 -8.59 -18.34 -50.86
C GLU A 273 -7.54 -19.46 -50.62
N THR A 274 -7.84 -20.62 -50.01
CA THR A 274 -8.99 -21.52 -50.13
C THR A 274 -9.21 -22.41 -48.86
N ARG A 275 -10.45 -22.89 -48.66
CA ARG A 275 -10.88 -24.05 -47.82
C ARG A 275 -10.91 -25.33 -48.70
N PRO A 276 -11.13 -26.60 -48.24
CA PRO A 276 -11.91 -27.07 -47.07
C PRO A 276 -11.36 -28.31 -46.28
N LYS A 277 -12.13 -28.76 -45.25
CA LYS A 277 -11.98 -29.99 -44.42
C LYS A 277 -12.36 -31.29 -45.19
N PRO A 278 -12.17 -32.54 -44.65
CA PRO A 278 -13.19 -33.16 -43.75
C PRO A 278 -12.75 -34.31 -42.78
N THR A 279 -13.62 -34.58 -41.78
CA THR A 279 -14.10 -35.88 -41.18
C THR A 279 -13.24 -36.94 -40.44
N GLY A 280 -13.84 -37.50 -39.37
CA GLY A 280 -13.67 -38.90 -38.88
C GLY A 280 -13.51 -39.06 -37.34
N ILE A 281 -14.56 -39.14 -36.52
CA ILE A 281 -15.22 -40.34 -35.91
C ILE A 281 -14.28 -41.42 -35.31
N ARG A 282 -14.33 -41.63 -33.97
CA ARG A 282 -14.67 -42.92 -33.27
C ARG A 282 -14.29 -42.92 -31.77
N THR A 283 -15.28 -43.23 -30.92
CA THR A 283 -15.17 -44.00 -29.66
C THR A 283 -15.54 -45.46 -29.99
N PRO A 284 -15.14 -46.51 -29.23
CA PRO A 284 -15.64 -46.89 -27.88
C PRO A 284 -14.50 -47.47 -26.99
N GLY A 285 -14.58 -47.90 -25.73
CA GLY A 285 -15.63 -48.32 -24.80
C GLY A 285 -15.10 -49.53 -23.99
N ALA A 286 -15.32 -49.58 -22.68
CA ALA A 286 -15.42 -50.78 -21.80
C ALA A 286 -15.40 -50.31 -20.33
N ARG A 287 -16.53 -50.35 -19.60
CA ARG A 287 -17.14 -51.48 -18.85
C ARG A 287 -16.35 -51.83 -17.58
N GLN A 288 -16.93 -51.50 -16.41
CA GLN A 288 -17.64 -52.41 -15.47
C GLN A 288 -16.66 -52.97 -14.42
N SER A 289 -16.94 -53.09 -13.11
CA SER A 289 -18.19 -52.98 -12.36
C SER A 289 -17.99 -53.37 -10.87
N TYR A 290 -19.00 -53.03 -10.04
CA TYR A 290 -19.41 -53.68 -8.75
C TYR A 290 -18.48 -53.51 -7.53
N ALA A 291 -18.94 -53.35 -6.27
CA ALA A 291 -20.28 -53.28 -5.66
C ALA A 291 -20.18 -52.62 -4.26
N SER A 292 -21.27 -51.94 -3.86
CA SER A 292 -21.62 -51.46 -2.51
C SER A 292 -22.18 -52.61 -1.62
N PRO A 293 -22.87 -52.36 -0.48
CA PRO A 293 -22.54 -51.66 0.78
C PRO A 293 -22.90 -52.52 2.03
N LYS A 294 -22.67 -52.00 3.26
CA LYS A 294 -23.43 -52.23 4.53
C LYS A 294 -22.70 -51.50 5.67
N ASN A 295 -23.17 -50.38 6.22
CA ASN A 295 -24.26 -50.16 7.18
C ASN A 295 -24.07 -50.81 8.57
N ARG A 296 -23.74 -50.02 9.61
CA ARG A 296 -24.39 -49.95 10.95
C ARG A 296 -23.58 -49.11 11.96
N GLN A 297 -24.21 -48.05 12.47
CA GLN A 297 -23.98 -47.44 13.81
C GLN A 297 -24.80 -48.21 14.88
N PRO A 298 -24.92 -47.75 16.15
CA PRO A 298 -23.92 -47.43 17.17
C PRO A 298 -24.21 -48.17 18.51
N HIS A 299 -23.36 -48.05 19.53
CA HIS A 299 -23.78 -48.32 20.92
C HIS A 299 -23.09 -47.40 21.95
N LYS A 300 -23.90 -46.96 22.92
CA LYS A 300 -23.59 -46.15 24.12
C LYS A 300 -22.98 -46.98 25.26
N ALA A 301 -22.16 -46.35 26.10
CA ALA A 301 -22.07 -46.44 27.58
C ALA A 301 -20.95 -45.46 28.02
N ALA A 302 -21.11 -44.43 28.85
CA ALA A 302 -21.54 -44.36 30.25
C ALA A 302 -20.61 -45.13 31.22
N THR A 303 -19.64 -44.44 31.84
CA THR A 303 -19.39 -44.49 33.31
C THR A 303 -18.26 -43.54 33.72
N SER A 304 -18.52 -42.84 34.84
CA SER A 304 -17.63 -42.15 35.79
C SER A 304 -16.90 -40.87 35.36
#